data_AF-A0A816WWE4-F1
#
_entry.id   AF-A0A816WWE4-F1
#
_cell.length_a   1.000
_cell.length_b   1.000
_cell.length_c   1.000
_cell.angle_alpha   90.00
_cell.angle_beta   90.00
_cell.angle_gamma   90.00
#
_symmetry.space_group_name_H-M   'P 1'
#
loop_
_entity.id
_entity.type
_entity.pdbx_description
1 polymer ?
#
loop_
_entity_poly.entity_id
_entity_poly.type
_entity_poly.pdbx_seq_one_letter_code
_entity_poly.pdbx_strand_id
1 'polypeptide(L)'
;METSRHGAVKENHYLDDAAYIVVKIMIEMVRMRLAGSNECIDSLIKDLEEPLEALGLRMNILSEPRDAIEKGIEAIATFSQYIEEGKLKGWELDSCGECWVIEGCIVDSNDHQSAIDAHMYRVGNSMGGCTVHIRQSIHIPNIALSMQSMLSGGCLFMTRLFRDL
;
A
#
# COMPACT_ATOMS: atom_id res chain seq x y z
N MET A 1 0.48 -9.39 5.80
CA MET A 1 1.86 -9.10 5.34
C MET A 1 1.87 -7.68 4.82
N GLU A 2 2.85 -6.89 5.23
CA GLU A 2 2.97 -5.47 4.93
C GLU A 2 4.20 -5.18 4.05
N THR A 3 4.22 -4.03 3.39
CA THR A 3 5.40 -3.53 2.67
C THR A 3 6.59 -3.22 3.60
N SER A 4 6.35 -3.11 4.91
CA SER A 4 7.35 -3.02 5.97
C SER A 4 8.13 -4.32 6.18
N ARG A 5 7.75 -5.42 5.50
CA ARG A 5 8.25 -6.80 5.63
C ARG A 5 7.76 -7.53 6.89
N HIS A 6 6.86 -6.92 7.65
CA HIS A 6 6.14 -7.61 8.72
C HIS A 6 5.01 -8.47 8.13
N GLY A 7 4.68 -9.55 8.81
CA GLY A 7 3.61 -10.42 8.37
C GLY A 7 3.30 -11.49 9.40
N ALA A 8 2.02 -11.62 9.70
CA ALA A 8 1.46 -12.75 10.39
C ALA A 8 0.76 -13.68 9.38
N VAL A 9 0.83 -14.98 9.65
CA VAL A 9 0.09 -16.01 8.91
C VAL A 9 -0.87 -16.70 9.87
N LYS A 10 -2.13 -16.86 9.44
CA LYS A 10 -3.22 -17.36 10.30
C LYS A 10 -2.91 -18.71 10.95
N GLU A 11 -2.17 -19.57 10.24
CA GLU A 11 -1.78 -20.91 10.69
C GLU A 11 -0.70 -20.90 11.80
N ASN A 12 0.05 -19.81 11.98
CA ASN A 12 1.11 -19.74 12.99
C ASN A 12 0.58 -19.35 14.38
N HIS A 13 -0.66 -18.85 14.50
CA HIS A 13 -1.27 -18.40 15.77
C HIS A 13 -0.48 -17.35 16.60
N TYR A 14 0.68 -16.92 16.13
CA TYR A 14 1.48 -15.81 16.66
C TYR A 14 1.34 -14.56 15.77
N LEU A 15 1.72 -13.41 16.32
CA LEU A 15 1.85 -12.13 15.58
C LEU A 15 3.01 -12.20 14.56
N ASP A 16 3.49 -11.05 14.07
CA ASP A 16 4.56 -10.96 13.08
C ASP A 16 5.76 -11.87 13.41
N ASP A 17 5.93 -12.92 12.60
CA ASP A 17 6.93 -13.97 12.84
C ASP A 17 7.72 -14.27 11.56
N ALA A 18 8.81 -13.53 11.42
CA ALA A 18 9.72 -13.68 10.29
C ALA A 18 10.40 -15.06 10.30
N ALA A 19 10.65 -15.66 11.47
CA ALA A 19 11.30 -16.97 11.55
C ALA A 19 10.38 -18.05 10.96
N TYR A 20 9.09 -18.00 11.27
CA TYR A 20 8.09 -18.91 10.69
C TYR A 20 8.02 -18.77 9.16
N ILE A 21 7.98 -17.54 8.64
CA ILE A 21 7.95 -17.29 7.20
C ILE A 21 9.21 -17.85 6.52
N VAL A 22 10.39 -17.64 7.10
CA VAL A 22 11.65 -18.22 6.59
C VAL A 22 11.59 -19.74 6.56
N VAL A 23 11.08 -20.38 7.62
CA VAL A 23 10.91 -21.84 7.66
C VAL A 23 9.96 -22.32 6.56
N LYS A 24 8.84 -21.64 6.31
CA LYS A 24 7.91 -21.97 5.22
C LYS A 24 8.60 -21.88 3.85
N ILE A 25 9.40 -20.84 3.62
CA ILE A 25 10.20 -20.69 2.39
C ILE A 25 11.19 -21.86 2.25
N MET A 26 11.92 -22.21 3.32
CA MET A 26 12.87 -23.33 3.29
C MET A 26 12.19 -24.67 3.01
N ILE A 27 11.01 -24.91 3.61
CA ILE A 27 10.22 -26.12 3.33
C ILE A 27 9.86 -26.20 1.85
N GLU A 28 9.44 -25.08 1.25
CA GLU A 28 9.07 -25.04 -0.16
C GLU A 28 10.27 -25.26 -1.09
N MET A 29 11.43 -24.66 -0.77
CA MET A 29 12.69 -24.93 -1.49
C MET A 29 13.06 -26.42 -1.46
N VAL A 30 12.90 -27.09 -0.31
CA VAL A 30 13.17 -28.53 -0.19
C VAL A 30 12.17 -29.34 -1.01
N ARG A 31 10.89 -29.00 -0.99
CA ARG A 31 9.85 -29.67 -1.79
C ARG A 31 10.12 -29.56 -3.29
N MET A 32 10.46 -28.36 -3.77
CA MET A 32 10.84 -28.13 -5.17
C MET A 32 12.00 -29.04 -5.58
N ARG A 33 13.04 -29.13 -4.74
CA ARG A 33 14.20 -29.97 -5.00
C ARG A 33 13.85 -31.47 -5.00
N LEU A 34 13.04 -31.92 -4.05
CA LEU A 34 12.56 -33.31 -4.00
C LEU A 34 11.67 -33.67 -5.19
N ALA A 35 10.94 -32.70 -5.75
CA ALA A 35 10.16 -32.84 -6.97
C ALA A 35 11.02 -32.80 -8.26
N GLY A 36 12.36 -32.69 -8.14
CA GLY A 36 13.28 -32.69 -9.27
C GLY A 36 13.49 -31.31 -9.92
N SER A 37 12.97 -30.23 -9.34
CA SER A 37 13.25 -28.87 -9.82
C SER A 37 14.68 -28.46 -9.48
N ASN A 38 15.34 -27.81 -10.45
CA ASN A 38 16.63 -27.14 -10.27
C ASN A 38 16.47 -25.61 -10.20
N GLU A 39 15.24 -25.11 -10.21
CA GLU A 39 14.96 -23.67 -10.12
C GLU A 39 15.06 -23.18 -8.67
N CYS A 40 15.40 -21.89 -8.51
CA CYS A 40 15.42 -21.22 -7.23
C CYS A 40 14.01 -20.75 -6.81
N ILE A 41 13.82 -20.36 -5.55
CA ILE A 41 12.50 -19.99 -5.01
C ILE A 41 11.87 -18.78 -5.71
N ASP A 42 12.69 -17.87 -6.25
CA ASP A 42 12.26 -16.71 -7.04
C ASP A 42 11.51 -17.11 -8.32
N SER A 43 11.70 -18.34 -8.82
CA SER A 43 10.90 -18.86 -9.94
C SER A 43 9.41 -18.91 -9.65
N LEU A 44 9.00 -19.01 -8.37
CA LEU A 44 7.59 -19.01 -7.97
C LEU A 44 6.92 -17.65 -8.16
N ILE A 45 7.71 -16.57 -8.27
CA ILE A 45 7.22 -15.19 -8.39
C ILE A 45 7.65 -14.53 -9.70
N LYS A 46 8.34 -15.25 -10.59
CA LYS A 46 8.92 -14.67 -11.82
C LYS A 46 7.89 -14.07 -12.78
N ASP A 47 6.67 -14.61 -12.75
CA ASP A 47 5.57 -14.20 -13.63
C ASP A 47 4.69 -13.10 -12.99
N LEU A 48 5.02 -12.66 -11.76
CA LEU A 48 4.35 -11.52 -11.14
C LEU A 48 4.81 -10.22 -11.79
N GLU A 49 3.84 -9.43 -12.23
CA GLU A 49 4.09 -8.12 -12.82
C GLU A 49 4.66 -7.16 -11.76
N GLU A 50 5.84 -6.60 -12.04
CA GLU A 50 6.46 -5.56 -11.22
C GLU A 50 6.26 -4.18 -11.87
N PRO A 51 6.07 -3.12 -11.08
CA PRO A 51 6.05 -1.77 -11.62
C PRO A 51 7.42 -1.43 -12.20
N LEU A 52 7.42 -0.78 -13.37
CA LEU A 52 8.65 -0.30 -14.01
C LEU A 52 9.34 0.77 -13.14
N GLU A 53 8.57 1.58 -12.43
CA GLU A 53 9.05 2.59 -11.51
C GLU A 53 8.30 2.53 -10.18
N ALA A 54 9.02 2.65 -9.07
CA ALA A 54 8.43 2.81 -7.74
C ALA A 54 9.19 3.87 -6.94
N LEU A 55 8.45 4.79 -6.30
CA LEU A 55 9.02 5.88 -5.51
C LEU A 55 8.23 6.10 -4.22
N GLY A 56 8.95 6.14 -3.09
CA GLY A 56 8.39 6.53 -1.80
C GLY A 56 8.79 7.96 -1.43
N LEU A 57 7.82 8.82 -1.14
CA LEU A 57 8.04 10.17 -0.63
C LEU A 57 7.49 10.32 0.79
N ARG A 58 8.06 11.27 1.54
CA ARG A 58 7.59 11.68 2.86
C ARG A 58 7.46 13.21 2.85
N MET A 59 6.23 13.70 2.99
CA MET A 59 5.92 15.11 2.99
C MET A 59 5.75 15.59 4.42
N ASN A 60 6.68 16.43 4.88
CA ASN A 60 6.58 17.03 6.21
C ASN A 60 5.42 18.04 6.24
N ILE A 61 4.68 18.03 7.34
CA ILE A 61 3.59 18.97 7.56
C ILE A 61 4.16 20.19 8.25
N LEU A 62 4.06 21.35 7.59
CA LEU A 62 4.55 22.61 8.13
C LEU A 62 3.50 23.20 9.08
N SER A 63 3.49 22.74 10.31
CA SER A 63 2.63 23.24 11.38
C SER A 63 3.27 23.06 12.75
N GLU A 64 2.60 23.59 13.78
CA GLU A 64 2.90 23.17 15.14
C GLU A 64 2.73 21.65 15.28
N PRO A 65 3.59 20.95 16.03
CA PRO A 65 3.55 19.48 16.15
C PRO A 65 2.20 18.93 16.63
N ARG A 66 1.51 19.68 17.50
CA ARG A 66 0.19 19.31 18.03
C ARG A 66 -0.91 19.29 16.97
N ASP A 67 -0.78 20.09 15.92
CA ASP A 67 -1.78 20.24 14.86
C ASP A 67 -1.42 19.41 13.60
N ALA A 68 -0.21 18.85 13.56
CA ALA A 68 0.32 18.20 12.37
C ALA A 68 -0.47 16.96 11.97
N ILE A 69 -0.97 16.18 12.94
CA ILE A 69 -1.77 14.98 12.65
C ILE A 69 -3.10 15.39 12.01
N GLU A 70 -3.84 16.32 12.64
CA GLU A 70 -5.15 16.78 12.15
C GLU A 70 -5.05 17.39 10.74
N LYS A 71 -4.04 18.23 10.50
CA LYS A 71 -3.80 18.79 9.16
C LYS A 71 -3.43 17.75 8.11
N GLY A 72 -2.71 16.70 8.52
CA GLY A 72 -2.38 15.59 7.64
C GLY A 72 -3.63 14.83 7.21
N ILE A 73 -4.51 14.55 8.17
CA ILE A 73 -5.81 13.93 7.94
C ILE A 73 -6.67 14.79 7.01
N GLU A 74 -6.78 16.09 7.29
CA GLU A 74 -7.54 17.04 6.46
C GLU A 74 -7.01 17.08 5.02
N ALA A 75 -5.69 17.14 4.84
CA ALA A 75 -5.08 17.15 3.50
C ALA A 75 -5.37 15.87 2.71
N ILE A 76 -5.30 14.71 3.37
CA ILE A 76 -5.59 13.42 2.74
C ILE A 76 -7.07 13.29 2.38
N ALA A 77 -7.97 13.70 3.27
CA ALA A 77 -9.41 13.71 3.01
C ALA A 77 -9.76 14.65 1.85
N THR A 78 -9.19 15.85 1.84
CA THR A 78 -9.37 16.85 0.77
C THR A 78 -8.92 16.30 -0.58
N PHE A 79 -7.77 15.63 -0.62
CA PHE A 79 -7.27 15.00 -1.84
C PHE A 79 -8.21 13.90 -2.34
N SER A 80 -8.70 13.05 -1.44
CA SER A 80 -9.62 11.95 -1.79
C SER A 80 -10.93 12.49 -2.36
N GLN A 81 -11.52 13.49 -1.72
CA GLN A 81 -12.72 14.17 -2.22
C GLN A 81 -12.48 14.85 -3.58
N TYR A 82 -11.30 15.45 -3.80
CA TYR A 82 -10.95 16.06 -5.09
C TYR A 82 -10.99 15.04 -6.23
N ILE A 83 -10.54 13.80 -5.98
CA ILE A 83 -10.60 12.71 -6.95
C ILE A 83 -12.03 12.21 -7.15
N GLU A 84 -12.80 11.98 -6.08
CA GLU A 84 -14.19 11.52 -6.16
C GLU A 84 -15.10 12.46 -6.93
N GLU A 85 -14.87 13.77 -6.77
CA GLU A 85 -15.59 14.81 -7.52
C GLU A 85 -15.18 14.86 -9.01
N GLY A 86 -14.25 13.99 -9.44
CA GLY A 86 -13.79 13.88 -10.82
C GLY A 86 -12.97 15.09 -11.28
N LYS A 87 -12.43 15.88 -10.35
CA LYS A 87 -11.65 17.09 -10.69
C LYS A 87 -10.32 16.73 -11.36
N LEU A 88 -9.75 15.57 -11.04
CA LEU A 88 -8.61 15.01 -11.75
C LEU A 88 -9.04 13.97 -12.79
N LYS A 89 -9.14 14.37 -14.05
CA LYS A 89 -9.61 13.48 -15.13
C LYS A 89 -8.73 12.24 -15.28
N GLY A 90 -9.37 11.07 -15.34
CA GLY A 90 -8.71 9.77 -15.55
C GLY A 90 -8.06 9.18 -14.30
N TRP A 91 -8.27 9.80 -13.13
CA TRP A 91 -7.86 9.27 -11.84
C TRP A 91 -9.08 8.87 -11.04
N GLU A 92 -9.03 7.69 -10.45
CA GLU A 92 -10.14 7.11 -9.70
C GLU A 92 -9.60 6.57 -8.37
N LEU A 93 -10.38 6.76 -7.31
CA LEU A 93 -10.11 6.06 -6.07
C LEU A 93 -10.26 4.58 -6.31
N ASP A 94 -9.28 3.83 -5.85
CA ASP A 94 -9.36 2.39 -5.83
C ASP A 94 -10.47 1.96 -4.87
N SER A 95 -11.28 0.98 -5.26
CA SER A 95 -12.38 0.48 -4.44
C SER A 95 -11.90 -0.16 -3.13
N CYS A 96 -10.60 -0.42 -2.96
CA CYS A 96 -10.02 -0.82 -1.66
C CYS A 96 -9.35 0.33 -0.88
N GLY A 97 -9.47 1.59 -1.30
CA GLY A 97 -9.13 2.74 -0.45
C GLY A 97 -10.00 2.80 0.82
N GLU A 98 -11.21 2.27 0.71
CA GLU A 98 -12.08 1.94 1.83
C GLU A 98 -12.25 0.42 1.88
N CYS A 99 -11.22 -0.35 2.25
CA CYS A 99 -11.43 -1.77 2.54
C CYS A 99 -12.30 -1.86 3.82
N TRP A 100 -13.62 -1.69 3.69
CA TRP A 100 -14.58 -1.99 4.75
C TRP A 100 -14.56 -3.48 5.00
N VAL A 101 -14.73 -3.82 6.27
CA VAL A 101 -14.84 -5.20 6.77
C VAL A 101 -15.96 -6.01 6.08
N ILE A 102 -16.88 -5.32 5.42
CA ILE A 102 -18.19 -5.85 5.02
C ILE A 102 -18.11 -6.62 3.69
N GLU A 103 -17.09 -6.39 2.85
CA GLU A 103 -16.88 -7.17 1.61
C GLU A 103 -15.91 -8.36 1.79
N GLY A 104 -15.57 -8.72 3.03
CA GLY A 104 -14.83 -9.95 3.34
C GLY A 104 -13.32 -9.90 3.08
N CYS A 105 -12.75 -8.75 2.71
CA CYS A 105 -11.30 -8.58 2.54
C CYS A 105 -10.54 -8.41 3.87
N ILE A 106 -11.20 -7.87 4.91
CA ILE A 106 -10.72 -7.81 6.29
C ILE A 106 -11.90 -8.23 7.16
N VAL A 107 -11.79 -9.30 7.94
CA VAL A 107 -12.86 -9.68 8.87
C VAL A 107 -12.54 -9.04 10.22
N ASP A 108 -13.20 -7.94 10.57
CA ASP A 108 -13.22 -7.46 11.96
C ASP A 108 -14.11 -8.42 12.74
N SER A 109 -13.47 -9.32 13.46
CA SER A 109 -14.12 -10.30 14.34
C SER A 109 -14.45 -9.74 15.72
N ASN A 110 -14.31 -8.42 15.95
CA ASN A 110 -14.72 -7.79 17.20
C ASN A 110 -16.24 -7.54 17.23
N ASP A 111 -16.85 -7.74 18.40
CA ASP A 111 -18.28 -7.46 18.66
C ASP A 111 -18.66 -5.98 18.45
N HIS A 112 -17.68 -5.09 18.36
CA HIS A 112 -17.87 -3.65 18.15
C HIS A 112 -16.99 -3.18 17.00
N GLN A 113 -17.65 -2.88 15.88
CA GLN A 113 -17.01 -2.35 14.68
C GLN A 113 -16.32 -1.03 15.02
N SER A 114 -14.99 -1.04 15.07
CA SER A 114 -14.19 0.16 15.29
C SER A 114 -13.93 0.82 13.95
N ALA A 115 -14.13 2.14 13.85
CA ALA A 115 -13.74 2.87 12.65
C ALA A 115 -12.24 2.64 12.40
N ILE A 116 -11.88 2.09 11.24
CA ILE A 116 -10.50 1.91 10.85
C ILE A 116 -9.97 3.30 10.46
N ASP A 117 -9.32 3.95 11.41
CA ASP A 117 -8.76 5.31 11.27
C ASP A 117 -7.45 5.30 10.48
N ALA A 118 -7.43 4.58 9.35
CA ALA A 118 -6.19 4.38 8.60
C ALA A 118 -5.80 5.61 7.75
N HIS A 119 -6.76 6.52 7.48
CA HIS A 119 -6.60 7.71 6.63
C HIS A 119 -5.66 7.46 5.45
N MET A 120 -6.01 6.42 4.68
CA MET A 120 -5.14 5.77 3.72
C MET A 120 -5.93 5.52 2.46
N TYR A 121 -5.51 6.12 1.35
CA TYR A 121 -6.23 6.05 0.08
C TYR A 121 -5.27 5.66 -1.04
N ARG A 122 -5.76 4.82 -1.95
CA ARG A 122 -5.06 4.49 -3.19
C ARG A 122 -5.84 5.10 -4.35
N VAL A 123 -5.13 5.81 -5.22
CA VAL A 123 -5.67 6.37 -6.44
C VAL A 123 -4.94 5.75 -7.62
N GLY A 124 -5.70 5.29 -8.61
CA GLY A 124 -5.17 4.73 -9.84
C GLY A 124 -5.55 5.57 -11.05
N ASN A 125 -4.67 5.59 -12.05
CA ASN A 125 -5.00 6.05 -13.40
C ASN A 125 -4.98 4.84 -14.34
N SER A 126 -6.18 4.40 -14.73
CA SER A 126 -6.42 3.24 -15.59
C SER A 126 -5.83 3.39 -17.00
N MET A 127 -5.66 4.62 -17.49
CA MET A 127 -5.03 4.88 -18.80
C MET A 127 -3.50 4.92 -18.75
N GLY A 128 -2.91 5.14 -17.56
CA GLY A 128 -1.48 5.39 -17.41
C GLY A 128 -0.70 4.32 -16.66
N GLY A 129 -1.35 3.27 -16.16
CA GLY A 129 -0.71 2.25 -15.32
C GLY A 129 0.01 2.86 -14.11
N CYS A 130 -0.51 3.97 -13.59
CA CYS A 130 0.09 4.77 -12.53
C CYS A 130 -0.80 4.66 -11.30
N THR A 131 -0.20 4.40 -10.14
CA THR A 131 -0.91 4.33 -8.87
C THR A 131 -0.18 5.14 -7.82
N VAL A 132 -0.94 5.82 -6.97
CA VAL A 132 -0.41 6.50 -5.78
C VAL A 132 -1.21 6.09 -4.57
N HIS A 133 -0.47 5.74 -3.54
CA HIS A 133 -0.97 5.44 -2.22
C HIS A 133 -0.53 6.53 -1.25
N ILE A 134 -1.51 7.19 -0.63
CA ILE A 134 -1.31 8.27 0.32
C ILE A 134 -1.80 7.85 1.71
N ARG A 135 -1.02 8.11 2.75
CA ARG A 135 -1.42 7.82 4.13
C ARG A 135 -0.79 8.75 5.15
N GLN A 136 -1.46 8.94 6.28
CA GLN A 136 -0.87 9.56 7.45
C GLN A 136 0.16 8.58 8.05
N SER A 137 1.37 9.07 8.33
CA SER A 137 2.36 8.27 9.04
C SER A 137 2.03 8.22 10.54
N ILE A 138 2.10 7.03 11.11
CA ILE A 138 1.76 6.74 12.51
C ILE A 138 2.93 7.05 13.46
N HIS A 139 4.18 6.95 12.96
CA HIS A 139 5.37 7.14 13.78
C HIS A 139 5.94 8.56 13.73
N ILE A 140 5.65 9.27 12.65
CA ILE A 140 6.16 10.61 12.35
C ILE A 140 5.00 11.40 11.76
N PRO A 141 4.70 12.63 12.22
CA PRO A 141 3.57 13.42 11.73
C PRO A 141 3.86 14.00 10.33
N ASN A 142 3.97 13.11 9.35
CA ASN A 142 4.17 13.41 7.94
C ASN A 142 3.19 12.59 7.09
N ILE A 143 3.04 12.99 5.83
CA ILE A 143 2.24 12.24 4.86
C ILE A 143 3.19 11.34 4.06
N ALA A 144 2.90 10.05 4.03
CA ALA A 144 3.64 9.09 3.23
C ALA A 144 2.94 8.88 1.89
N LEU A 145 3.70 9.06 0.80
CA LEU A 145 3.27 8.74 -0.55
C LEU A 145 4.07 7.54 -1.05
N SER A 146 3.40 6.56 -1.64
CA SER A 146 4.03 5.47 -2.40
C SER A 146 3.45 5.51 -3.81
N MET A 147 4.30 5.75 -4.79
CA MET A 147 3.92 5.89 -6.19
C MET A 147 4.51 4.75 -7.00
N GLN A 148 3.73 4.18 -7.91
CA GLN A 148 4.16 3.12 -8.81
C GLN A 148 3.69 3.42 -10.24
N SER A 149 4.50 3.06 -11.23
CA SER A 149 4.14 3.20 -12.63
C SER A 149 4.62 2.02 -13.48
N MET A 150 3.79 1.63 -14.43
CA MET A 150 4.15 0.72 -15.52
C MET A 150 4.84 1.42 -16.70
N LEU A 151 4.98 2.75 -16.66
CA LEU A 151 5.53 3.57 -17.73
C LEU A 151 6.81 4.27 -17.29
N SER A 152 7.77 4.39 -18.21
CA SER A 152 9.00 5.15 -17.94
C SER A 152 8.68 6.64 -17.82
N GLY A 153 9.20 7.27 -16.78
CA GLY A 153 8.91 8.64 -16.38
C GLY A 153 7.57 8.82 -15.67
N GLY A 154 6.83 7.76 -15.38
CA GLY A 154 5.51 7.82 -14.76
C GLY A 154 5.56 8.36 -13.32
N CYS A 155 6.56 7.98 -12.52
CA CYS A 155 6.71 8.54 -11.17
C CYS A 155 7.01 10.05 -11.20
N LEU A 156 7.82 10.49 -12.16
CA LEU A 156 8.11 11.92 -12.36
C LEU A 156 6.86 12.68 -12.83
N PHE A 157 6.08 12.10 -13.74
CA PHE A 157 4.80 12.65 -14.20
C PHE A 157 3.84 12.86 -13.02
N MET A 158 3.63 11.83 -12.19
CA MET A 158 2.76 11.92 -11.00
C MET A 158 3.24 12.99 -10.03
N THR A 159 4.55 13.07 -9.77
CA THR A 159 5.13 14.09 -8.88
C THR A 159 4.85 15.51 -9.39
N ARG A 160 4.94 15.74 -10.70
CA ARG A 160 4.62 17.05 -11.30
C ARG A 160 3.12 17.34 -11.25
N LEU A 161 2.31 16.35 -11.62
CA LEU A 161 0.85 16.47 -11.62
C LEU A 161 0.33 16.86 -10.23
N PHE A 162 0.80 16.19 -9.18
CA PHE A 162 0.32 16.42 -7.82
C PHE A 162 0.92 17.63 -7.13
N ARG A 163 2.08 18.11 -7.58
CA ARG A 163 2.64 19.38 -7.09
C ARG A 163 1.83 20.59 -7.58
N ASP A 164 1.24 20.48 -8.77
CA ASP A 164 0.55 21.57 -9.43
C ASP A 164 -0.98 21.57 -9.16
N LEU A 165 -1.46 20.62 -8.32
CA LEU A 165 -2.82 20.55 -7.76
C LEU A 165 -2.98 21.50 -6.57
#